data_AF-A0A3S4HXV4-F1
#
_entry.id   AF-A0A3S4HXV4-F1
#
_cell.length_a   1.000
_cell.length_b   1.000
_cell.length_c   1.000
_cell.angle_alpha   90.00
_cell.angle_beta   90.00
_cell.angle_gamma   90.00
#
_symmetry.space_group_name_H-M   'P 1'
#
loop_
_entity.id
_entity.type
_entity.pdbx_description
1 polymer ?
#
loop_
_entity_poly.entity_id
_entity_poly.type
_entity_poly.pdbx_seq_one_letter_code
_entity_poly.pdbx_strand_id
1 'polypeptide(L)'
;MLLEDEELEQEIIALIKDKHMTADAAAHEVIEGQATALEELDDEYLKERAADVRDIGKRLLRNILGLAIIDLSAIQEEVILVAADLTPSETAQLNLQKVLGFITDAGGRTSHTSIMARSLELPAIVGTGSVTAQVKNGDYLILDAVNNQVYVNPTNDVIEQLRAVQEQVATEKAELAKLKDLPAITLDGHQVEVCANIGTVRDVEGAERNGAEGVGLYRTEFLFMDRDALPTEEEQFCRL
;
A
#
# COMPACT_ATOMS: atom_id res chain seq x y z
N MET A 1 7.30 -16.71 10.80
CA MET A 1 6.88 -17.12 12.16
C MET A 1 5.46 -17.68 12.21
N LEU A 2 4.41 -16.95 11.79
CA LEU A 2 3.02 -17.47 11.78
C LEU A 2 2.79 -18.66 10.84
N LEU A 3 3.45 -18.69 9.67
CA LEU A 3 3.33 -19.79 8.71
C LEU A 3 4.07 -21.07 9.11
N GLU A 4 5.12 -20.93 9.92
CA GLU A 4 5.97 -22.04 10.38
C GLU A 4 5.56 -22.50 11.79
N ASP A 5 4.35 -22.15 12.21
CA ASP A 5 3.81 -22.58 13.50
C ASP A 5 3.53 -24.09 13.46
N GLU A 6 4.15 -24.82 14.40
CA GLU A 6 3.97 -26.27 14.53
C GLU A 6 2.51 -26.63 14.81
N GLU A 7 1.74 -25.76 15.47
CA GLU A 7 0.31 -25.98 15.74
C GLU A 7 -0.50 -25.92 14.44
N LEU A 8 -0.24 -24.92 13.59
CA LEU A 8 -0.88 -24.77 12.28
C LEU A 8 -0.51 -25.93 11.34
N GLU A 9 0.75 -26.36 11.33
CA GLU A 9 1.18 -27.53 10.56
C GLU A 9 0.44 -28.80 11.01
N GLN A 10 0.38 -29.05 12.31
CA GLN A 10 -0.26 -30.25 12.85
C GLN A 10 -1.76 -30.27 12.58
N GLU A 11 -2.46 -29.15 12.73
CA GLU A 11 -3.88 -29.04 12.44
C GLU A 11 -4.19 -29.32 10.96
N ILE A 12 -3.42 -28.73 10.03
CA ILE A 12 -3.60 -28.97 8.59
C ILE A 12 -3.33 -30.44 8.26
N ILE A 13 -2.24 -31.02 8.79
CA ILE A 13 -1.91 -32.43 8.57
C ILE A 13 -2.99 -33.36 9.13
N ALA A 14 -3.54 -33.04 10.31
CA ALA A 14 -4.61 -33.81 10.93
C ALA A 14 -5.88 -33.81 10.07
N LEU A 15 -6.31 -32.65 9.55
CA LEU A 15 -7.47 -32.56 8.65
C LEU A 15 -7.26 -33.36 7.36
N ILE A 16 -6.05 -33.34 6.79
CA ILE A 16 -5.72 -34.13 5.60
C ILE A 16 -5.76 -35.63 5.90
N LYS A 17 -5.13 -36.08 7.00
CA LYS A 17 -5.02 -37.51 7.33
C LYS A 17 -6.32 -38.11 7.87
N ASP A 18 -7.00 -37.39 8.76
CA ASP A 18 -8.15 -37.91 9.48
C ASP A 18 -9.44 -37.69 8.71
N LYS A 19 -9.65 -36.48 8.16
CA LYS A 19 -10.85 -36.12 7.39
C LYS A 19 -10.71 -36.32 5.87
N HIS A 20 -9.54 -36.74 5.37
CA HIS A 20 -9.28 -36.96 3.94
C HIS A 20 -9.55 -35.72 3.07
N MET A 21 -9.27 -34.54 3.60
CA MET A 21 -9.41 -33.27 2.88
C MET A 21 -8.22 -33.06 1.92
N THR A 22 -8.44 -32.28 0.86
CA THR A 22 -7.34 -31.79 0.02
C THR A 22 -6.51 -30.75 0.78
N ALA A 23 -5.24 -30.58 0.40
CA ALA A 23 -4.32 -29.69 1.10
C ALA A 23 -4.80 -28.22 1.11
N ASP A 24 -5.40 -27.77 0.01
CA ASP A 24 -6.01 -26.45 -0.12
C ASP A 24 -7.24 -26.29 0.78
N ALA A 25 -8.13 -27.28 0.83
CA ALA A 25 -9.31 -27.23 1.68
C ALA A 25 -8.94 -27.25 3.18
N ALA A 26 -7.98 -28.10 3.57
CA ALA A 26 -7.51 -28.18 4.95
C ALA A 26 -6.80 -26.88 5.39
N ALA A 27 -5.92 -26.34 4.56
CA ALA A 27 -5.25 -25.06 4.84
C ALA A 27 -6.24 -23.90 4.93
N HIS A 28 -7.26 -23.86 4.07
CA HIS A 28 -8.30 -22.84 4.13
C HIS A 28 -9.14 -22.94 5.42
N GLU A 29 -9.55 -24.14 5.82
CA GLU A 29 -10.37 -24.35 7.03
C GLU A 29 -9.64 -23.88 8.30
N VAL A 30 -8.37 -24.23 8.44
CA VAL A 30 -7.55 -23.82 9.61
C VAL A 30 -7.35 -22.31 9.65
N ILE A 31 -6.92 -21.73 8.53
CA ILE A 31 -6.59 -20.29 8.48
C ILE A 31 -7.84 -19.42 8.62
N GLU A 32 -8.95 -19.80 7.98
CA GLU A 32 -10.21 -19.07 8.12
C GLU A 32 -10.77 -19.19 9.55
N GLY A 33 -10.59 -20.35 10.20
CA GLY A 33 -10.94 -20.54 11.60
C GLY A 33 -10.17 -19.61 12.53
N GLN A 34 -8.85 -19.51 12.37
CA GLN A 34 -8.01 -18.57 13.14
C GLN A 34 -8.37 -17.11 12.87
N ALA A 35 -8.59 -16.73 11.61
CA ALA A 35 -8.99 -15.37 11.25
C ALA A 35 -10.36 -15.00 11.84
N THR A 36 -11.33 -15.91 11.77
CA THR A 36 -12.67 -15.69 12.35
C THR A 36 -12.60 -15.53 13.86
N ALA A 37 -11.81 -16.36 14.55
CA ALA A 37 -11.61 -16.25 15.98
C ALA A 37 -10.99 -14.90 16.39
N LEU A 38 -10.13 -14.32 15.56
CA LEU A 38 -9.57 -12.97 15.78
C LEU A 38 -10.60 -11.86 15.52
N GLU A 39 -11.50 -12.02 14.55
CA GLU A 39 -12.55 -11.03 14.26
C GLU A 39 -13.65 -10.97 15.31
N GLU A 40 -13.93 -12.11 15.97
CA GLU A 40 -14.90 -12.18 17.06
C GLU A 40 -14.43 -11.44 18.33
N LEU A 41 -13.14 -11.09 18.41
CA LEU A 41 -12.60 -10.29 19.50
C LEU A 41 -12.98 -8.82 19.30
N ASP A 42 -13.44 -8.17 20.36
CA ASP A 42 -13.89 -6.77 20.33
C ASP A 42 -12.73 -5.77 20.44
N ASP A 43 -11.74 -5.92 19.57
CA ASP A 43 -10.52 -5.10 19.49
C ASP A 43 -10.21 -4.82 18.01
N GLU A 44 -10.18 -3.54 17.63
CA GLU A 44 -9.90 -3.12 16.24
C GLU A 44 -8.51 -3.59 15.76
N TYR A 45 -7.51 -3.61 16.64
CA TYR A 45 -6.16 -4.07 16.28
C TYR A 45 -6.14 -5.57 15.96
N LEU A 46 -6.91 -6.37 16.71
CA LEU A 46 -7.02 -7.81 16.46
C LEU A 46 -7.85 -8.12 15.21
N LYS A 47 -8.87 -7.30 14.91
CA LYS A 47 -9.61 -7.37 13.65
C LYS A 47 -8.72 -7.06 12.44
N GLU A 48 -7.83 -6.08 12.53
CA GLU A 48 -6.84 -5.83 11.48
C GLU A 48 -5.87 -7.01 11.32
N ARG A 49 -5.42 -7.62 12.44
CA ARG A 49 -4.57 -8.80 12.40
C ARG A 49 -5.22 -10.04 11.76
N ALA A 50 -6.55 -10.15 11.82
CA ALA A 50 -7.29 -11.19 11.10
C ALA A 50 -7.13 -11.06 9.58
N ALA A 51 -7.06 -9.83 9.05
CA ALA A 51 -6.80 -9.58 7.63
C ALA A 51 -5.40 -10.06 7.23
N ASP A 52 -4.39 -9.83 8.08
CA ASP A 52 -3.03 -10.31 7.85
C ASP A 52 -2.95 -11.84 7.83
N VAL A 53 -3.64 -12.53 8.76
CA VAL A 53 -3.71 -13.99 8.80
C VAL A 53 -4.34 -14.54 7.51
N ARG A 54 -5.43 -13.91 7.02
CA ARG A 54 -6.02 -14.27 5.74
C ARG A 54 -5.11 -14.01 4.55
N ASP A 55 -4.29 -12.96 4.58
CA ASP A 55 -3.34 -12.66 3.51
C ASP A 55 -2.29 -13.78 3.39
N ILE A 56 -1.73 -14.21 4.52
CA ILE A 56 -0.80 -15.35 4.58
C ILE A 56 -1.49 -16.62 4.05
N GLY A 57 -2.73 -16.88 4.45
CA GLY A 57 -3.50 -18.02 3.95
C GLY A 57 -3.75 -17.99 2.46
N LYS A 58 -4.13 -16.84 1.89
CA LYS A 58 -4.28 -16.68 0.44
C LYS A 58 -2.97 -16.99 -0.28
N ARG A 59 -1.82 -16.53 0.26
CA ARG A 59 -0.51 -16.83 -0.32
C ARG A 59 -0.16 -18.31 -0.21
N LEU A 60 -0.45 -18.97 0.91
CA LEU A 60 -0.25 -20.41 1.08
C LEU A 60 -1.10 -21.21 0.07
N LEU A 61 -2.39 -20.88 -0.07
CA LEU A 61 -3.29 -21.52 -1.03
C LEU A 61 -2.82 -21.36 -2.48
N ARG A 62 -2.34 -20.16 -2.86
CA ARG A 62 -1.76 -19.94 -4.19
C ARG A 62 -0.54 -20.84 -4.43
N ASN A 63 0.33 -21.01 -3.44
CA ASN A 63 1.47 -21.92 -3.53
C ASN A 63 1.03 -23.38 -3.66
N ILE A 64 0.06 -23.83 -2.85
CA ILE A 64 -0.47 -25.21 -2.89
C ILE A 64 -1.08 -25.52 -4.27
N LEU A 65 -1.87 -24.58 -4.80
CA LEU A 65 -2.56 -24.72 -6.08
C LEU A 65 -1.66 -24.46 -7.30
N GLY A 66 -0.41 -24.03 -7.09
CA GLY A 66 0.51 -23.66 -8.17
C GLY A 66 0.05 -22.46 -9.00
N LEU A 67 -0.75 -21.57 -8.40
CA LEU A 67 -1.21 -20.35 -9.05
C LEU A 67 -0.05 -19.36 -9.16
N ALA A 68 -0.02 -18.58 -10.25
CA ALA A 68 0.98 -17.54 -10.43
C ALA A 68 0.88 -16.51 -9.29
N ILE A 69 1.97 -16.38 -8.54
CA ILE A 69 2.14 -15.27 -7.59
C ILE A 69 2.82 -14.16 -8.38
N ILE A 70 2.10 -13.06 -8.57
CA ILE A 70 2.67 -11.88 -9.21
C ILE A 70 3.62 -11.25 -8.21
N ASP A 71 4.91 -11.38 -8.46
CA ASP A 71 5.93 -10.66 -7.71
C ASP A 71 5.98 -9.21 -8.21
N LEU A 72 5.47 -8.29 -7.41
CA LEU A 72 5.42 -6.86 -7.72
C LEU A 72 6.82 -6.23 -7.78
N SER A 73 7.83 -6.87 -7.20
CA SER A 73 9.22 -6.42 -7.29
C SER A 73 9.85 -6.74 -8.64
N ALA A 74 9.36 -7.81 -9.31
CA ALA A 74 9.88 -8.31 -10.58
C ALA A 74 9.33 -7.56 -11.81
N ILE A 75 8.54 -6.50 -11.62
CA ILE A 75 8.03 -5.66 -12.70
C ILE A 75 9.20 -4.98 -13.43
N GLN A 76 9.32 -5.22 -14.74
CA GLN A 76 10.44 -4.73 -15.55
C GLN A 76 10.13 -3.46 -16.35
N GLU A 77 8.86 -3.21 -16.63
CA GLU A 77 8.37 -2.11 -17.47
C GLU A 77 7.58 -1.09 -16.64
N GLU A 78 7.42 0.12 -17.16
CA GLU A 78 6.60 1.14 -16.51
C GLU A 78 5.12 0.78 -16.62
N VAL A 79 4.43 0.62 -15.49
CA VAL A 79 3.05 0.14 -15.43
C VAL A 79 2.20 0.94 -14.44
N ILE A 80 0.89 0.98 -14.70
CA ILE A 80 -0.11 1.38 -13.72
C ILE A 80 -0.73 0.11 -13.17
N LEU A 81 -0.69 -0.06 -11.85
CA LEU A 81 -1.17 -1.27 -11.20
C LEU A 81 -2.67 -1.20 -10.96
N VAL A 82 -3.40 -2.25 -11.31
CA VAL A 82 -4.85 -2.34 -11.11
C VAL A 82 -5.15 -3.59 -10.31
N ALA A 83 -5.76 -3.45 -9.14
CA ALA A 83 -6.04 -4.54 -8.22
C ALA A 83 -7.42 -4.40 -7.56
N ALA A 84 -7.96 -5.48 -7.02
CA ALA A 84 -9.18 -5.39 -6.23
C ALA A 84 -8.90 -4.70 -4.89
N ASP A 85 -7.79 -5.07 -4.27
CA ASP A 85 -7.22 -4.45 -3.08
C ASP A 85 -5.71 -4.65 -3.13
N LEU A 86 -4.97 -3.87 -2.33
CA LEU A 86 -3.52 -3.96 -2.20
C LEU A 86 -3.19 -4.15 -0.72
N THR A 87 -2.63 -5.29 -0.36
CA THR A 87 -2.26 -5.54 1.03
C THR A 87 -1.02 -4.71 1.42
N PRO A 88 -0.80 -4.45 2.72
CA PRO A 88 0.43 -3.77 3.16
C PRO A 88 1.70 -4.48 2.68
N SER A 89 1.69 -5.82 2.69
CA SER A 89 2.80 -6.65 2.21
C SER A 89 3.08 -6.47 0.71
N GLU A 90 2.03 -6.42 -0.10
CA GLU A 90 2.14 -6.17 -1.55
C GLU A 90 2.63 -4.74 -1.82
N THR A 91 2.12 -3.76 -1.07
CA THR A 91 2.49 -2.35 -1.23
C THR A 91 3.97 -2.11 -0.87
N ALA A 92 4.50 -2.80 0.14
CA ALA A 92 5.91 -2.73 0.51
C ALA A 92 6.85 -3.33 -0.55
N GLN A 93 6.39 -4.31 -1.34
CA GLN A 93 7.17 -4.97 -2.39
C GLN A 93 7.09 -4.24 -3.75
N LEU A 94 6.33 -3.13 -3.84
CA LEU A 94 6.20 -2.37 -5.07
C LEU A 94 7.55 -1.82 -5.54
N ASN A 95 7.88 -2.10 -6.80
CA ASN A 95 9.01 -1.45 -7.45
C ASN A 95 8.66 0.01 -7.80
N LEU A 96 9.04 0.94 -6.91
CA LEU A 96 8.76 2.38 -7.03
C LEU A 96 9.34 3.03 -8.30
N GLN A 97 10.31 2.40 -8.98
CA GLN A 97 10.85 2.93 -10.23
C GLN A 97 10.00 2.57 -11.46
N LYS A 98 9.14 1.57 -11.32
CA LYS A 98 8.41 0.95 -12.44
C LYS A 98 6.91 1.15 -12.30
N VAL A 99 6.40 1.21 -11.08
CA VAL A 99 4.98 1.48 -10.85
C VAL A 99 4.76 2.99 -10.86
N LEU A 100 4.10 3.49 -11.90
CA LEU A 100 3.79 4.91 -12.05
C LEU A 100 2.62 5.37 -11.17
N GLY A 101 1.83 4.43 -10.67
CA GLY A 101 0.64 4.66 -9.86
C GLY A 101 -0.22 3.41 -9.76
N PHE A 102 -1.29 3.45 -8.97
CA PHE A 102 -2.18 2.30 -8.82
C PHE A 102 -3.65 2.66 -8.61
N ILE A 103 -4.52 1.69 -8.90
CA ILE A 103 -5.98 1.82 -8.81
C ILE A 103 -6.53 0.59 -8.12
N THR A 104 -7.38 0.79 -7.10
CA THR A 104 -8.03 -0.31 -6.38
C THR A 104 -9.55 -0.23 -6.39
N ASP A 105 -10.22 -1.39 -6.40
CA ASP A 105 -11.67 -1.49 -6.25
C ASP A 105 -12.09 -1.18 -4.81
N ALA A 106 -11.36 -1.74 -3.85
CA ALA A 106 -11.54 -1.57 -2.43
C ALA A 106 -10.64 -0.46 -1.88
N GLY A 107 -10.85 -0.16 -0.59
CA GLY A 107 -10.11 0.88 0.11
C GLY A 107 -10.87 2.20 0.17
N GLY A 108 -10.42 3.06 1.07
CA GLY A 108 -10.97 4.38 1.30
C GLY A 108 -9.85 5.38 1.54
N ARG A 109 -10.19 6.68 1.60
CA ARG A 109 -9.21 7.77 1.74
C ARG A 109 -8.27 7.62 2.96
N THR A 110 -8.70 6.89 3.98
CA THR A 110 -7.96 6.62 5.22
C THR A 110 -7.38 5.21 5.32
N SER A 111 -7.49 4.38 4.27
CA SER A 111 -6.93 3.03 4.30
C SER A 111 -5.40 3.04 4.32
N HIS A 112 -4.81 1.97 4.83
CA HIS A 112 -3.36 1.74 4.82
C HIS A 112 -2.72 1.97 3.45
N THR A 113 -3.34 1.43 2.40
CA THR A 113 -2.93 1.60 1.00
C THR A 113 -2.91 3.08 0.58
N SER A 114 -3.92 3.86 0.95
CA SER A 114 -4.01 5.29 0.63
C SER A 114 -2.97 6.13 1.36
N ILE A 115 -2.66 5.77 2.61
CA ILE A 115 -1.64 6.44 3.41
C ILE A 115 -0.27 6.18 2.79
N MET A 116 0.03 4.92 2.46
CA MET A 116 1.29 4.54 1.82
C MET A 116 1.48 5.23 0.46
N ALA A 117 0.43 5.31 -0.38
CA ALA A 117 0.50 6.01 -1.66
C ALA A 117 1.03 7.45 -1.53
N ARG A 118 0.56 8.17 -0.50
CA ARG A 118 0.97 9.55 -0.24
C ARG A 118 2.42 9.64 0.21
N SER A 119 2.84 8.77 1.12
CA SER A 119 4.24 8.71 1.58
C SER A 119 5.19 8.37 0.43
N LEU A 120 4.75 7.53 -0.51
CA LEU A 120 5.52 7.13 -1.69
C LEU A 120 5.45 8.15 -2.86
N GLU A 121 4.71 9.24 -2.71
CA GLU A 121 4.43 10.23 -3.76
C GLU A 121 3.87 9.61 -5.07
N LEU A 122 3.16 8.47 -4.95
CA LEU A 122 2.55 7.78 -6.10
C LEU A 122 1.09 8.23 -6.28
N PRO A 123 0.67 8.57 -7.52
CA PRO A 123 -0.73 8.82 -7.81
C PRO A 123 -1.55 7.54 -7.61
N ALA A 124 -2.61 7.63 -6.82
CA ALA A 124 -3.48 6.50 -6.53
C ALA A 124 -4.95 6.90 -6.46
N ILE A 125 -5.82 6.05 -7.01
CA ILE A 125 -7.27 6.14 -6.83
C ILE A 125 -7.74 4.84 -6.20
N VAL A 126 -8.36 4.94 -5.02
CA VAL A 126 -8.89 3.78 -4.28
C VAL A 126 -10.41 3.83 -4.26
N GLY A 127 -11.06 2.67 -4.06
CA GLY A 127 -12.52 2.61 -3.91
C GLY A 127 -13.29 2.76 -5.23
N THR A 128 -12.72 2.34 -6.36
CA THR A 128 -13.41 2.40 -7.67
C THR A 128 -14.53 1.37 -7.83
N GLY A 129 -14.58 0.34 -6.97
CA GLY A 129 -15.58 -0.71 -6.91
C GLY A 129 -15.54 -1.75 -8.03
N SER A 130 -15.16 -1.38 -9.26
CA SER A 130 -15.19 -2.32 -10.41
C SER A 130 -14.15 -2.05 -11.51
N VAL A 131 -13.07 -1.33 -11.21
CA VAL A 131 -11.98 -1.10 -12.18
C VAL A 131 -11.39 -2.42 -12.68
N THR A 132 -11.26 -3.44 -11.83
CA THR A 132 -10.69 -4.74 -12.25
C THR A 132 -11.56 -5.48 -13.27
N ALA A 133 -12.86 -5.20 -13.29
CA ALA A 133 -13.78 -5.77 -14.28
C ALA A 133 -13.77 -4.99 -15.60
N GLN A 134 -13.35 -3.72 -15.59
CA GLN A 134 -13.37 -2.82 -16.73
C GLN A 134 -12.02 -2.78 -17.48
N VAL A 135 -10.92 -2.99 -16.77
CA VAL A 135 -9.55 -2.91 -17.30
C VAL A 135 -8.98 -4.31 -17.53
N LYS A 136 -8.29 -4.48 -18.65
CA LYS A 136 -7.55 -5.72 -18.97
C LYS A 136 -6.05 -5.47 -18.91
N ASN A 137 -5.31 -6.55 -18.66
CA ASN A 137 -3.86 -6.49 -18.67
C ASN A 137 -3.36 -6.09 -20.07
N GLY A 138 -2.47 -5.09 -20.13
CA GLY A 138 -1.97 -4.50 -21.38
C GLY A 138 -2.79 -3.33 -21.94
N ASP A 139 -3.90 -2.94 -21.31
CA ASP A 139 -4.62 -1.72 -21.67
C ASP A 139 -3.79 -0.46 -21.37
N TYR A 140 -3.94 0.56 -22.20
CA TYR A 140 -3.32 1.86 -21.98
C TYR A 140 -4.21 2.70 -21.05
N LEU A 141 -3.67 3.10 -19.91
CA LEU A 141 -4.42 3.84 -18.89
C LEU A 141 -3.82 5.23 -18.68
N ILE A 142 -4.69 6.20 -18.44
CA ILE A 142 -4.28 7.47 -17.83
C ILE A 142 -4.98 7.60 -16.49
N LEU A 143 -4.18 7.77 -15.45
CA LEU A 143 -4.62 7.96 -14.08
C LEU A 143 -4.62 9.45 -13.75
N ASP A 144 -5.80 10.08 -13.72
CA ASP A 144 -5.97 11.45 -13.26
C ASP A 144 -6.44 11.46 -11.81
N ALA A 145 -5.47 11.43 -10.89
CA ALA A 145 -5.72 11.49 -9.45
C ALA A 145 -6.16 12.89 -8.96
N VAL A 146 -6.10 13.93 -9.81
CA VAL A 146 -6.54 15.30 -9.46
C VAL A 146 -8.05 15.43 -9.64
N ASN A 147 -8.56 14.99 -10.80
CA ASN A 147 -9.99 15.03 -11.11
C ASN A 147 -10.71 13.72 -10.74
N ASN A 148 -10.00 12.75 -10.16
CA ASN A 148 -10.51 11.44 -9.76
C ASN A 148 -11.12 10.66 -10.94
N GLN A 149 -10.39 10.60 -12.06
CA GLN A 149 -10.82 9.96 -13.30
C GLN A 149 -9.78 8.98 -13.82
N VAL A 150 -10.26 7.86 -14.35
CA VAL A 150 -9.42 6.83 -15.00
C VAL A 150 -9.87 6.72 -16.45
N TYR A 151 -8.94 6.93 -17.37
CA TYR A 151 -9.19 6.82 -18.80
C TYR A 151 -8.63 5.50 -19.31
N VAL A 152 -9.49 4.63 -19.83
CA VAL A 152 -9.12 3.33 -20.39
C VAL A 152 -9.07 3.41 -21.90
N ASN A 153 -7.91 3.12 -22.49
CA ASN A 153 -7.62 3.24 -23.92
C ASN A 153 -8.10 4.57 -24.53
N PRO A 154 -7.68 5.74 -23.98
CA PRO A 154 -8.09 7.04 -24.47
C PRO A 154 -7.65 7.29 -25.92
N THR A 155 -8.41 8.14 -26.63
CA THR A 155 -8.01 8.63 -27.95
C THR A 155 -6.85 9.62 -27.82
N ASN A 156 -6.06 9.77 -28.89
CA ASN A 156 -4.91 10.69 -28.91
C ASN A 156 -5.30 12.14 -28.52
N ASP A 157 -6.49 12.60 -28.90
CA ASP A 157 -6.98 13.94 -28.53
C ASP A 157 -7.10 14.09 -27.00
N VAL A 158 -7.58 13.06 -26.31
CA VAL A 158 -7.70 13.03 -24.84
C VAL A 158 -6.31 12.96 -24.20
N ILE A 159 -5.39 12.19 -24.78
CA ILE A 159 -4.00 12.11 -24.30
C ILE A 159 -3.32 13.49 -24.38
N GLU A 160 -3.50 14.24 -25.46
CA GLU A 160 -2.95 15.59 -25.59
C GLU A 160 -3.55 16.58 -24.59
N GLN A 161 -4.87 16.53 -24.35
CA GLN A 161 -5.52 17.35 -23.34
C GLN A 161 -5.00 17.04 -21.93
N LEU A 162 -4.85 15.76 -21.58
CA LEU A 162 -4.36 15.34 -20.27
C LEU A 162 -2.87 15.66 -20.09
N ARG A 163 -2.07 15.68 -21.16
CA ARG A 163 -0.69 16.20 -21.11
C ARG A 163 -0.64 17.67 -20.71
N ALA A 164 -1.57 18.50 -21.18
CA ALA A 164 -1.64 19.89 -20.76
C ALA A 164 -1.99 20.02 -19.27
N VAL A 165 -2.88 19.16 -18.76
CA VAL A 165 -3.19 19.09 -17.31
C VAL A 165 -1.95 18.67 -16.51
N GLN A 166 -1.21 17.67 -16.99
CA GLN A 166 0.05 17.24 -16.37
C GLN A 166 1.07 18.38 -16.29
N GLU A 167 1.18 19.17 -17.36
CA GLU A 167 2.10 20.32 -17.41
C GLU A 167 1.67 21.45 -16.44
N GLN A 168 0.36 21.67 -16.28
CA GLN A 168 -0.16 22.59 -15.25
C GLN A 168 0.21 22.13 -13.84
N VAL A 169 0.02 20.84 -13.53
CA VAL A 169 0.39 20.26 -12.22
C VAL A 169 1.89 20.39 -11.97
N ALA A 170 2.72 20.14 -12.99
CA ALA A 170 4.17 20.32 -12.89
C ALA A 170 4.57 21.78 -12.66
N THR A 171 3.88 22.72 -13.31
CA THR A 171 4.09 24.16 -13.15
C THR A 171 3.68 24.61 -11.75
N GLU A 172 2.52 24.19 -11.25
CA GLU A 172 2.05 24.48 -9.90
C GLU A 172 3.01 23.93 -8.85
N LYS A 173 3.50 22.69 -9.02
CA LYS A 173 4.55 22.12 -8.15
C LYS A 173 5.82 22.96 -8.16
N ALA A 174 6.23 23.48 -9.32
CA ALA A 174 7.40 24.36 -9.44
C ALA A 174 7.17 25.75 -8.82
N GLU A 175 5.94 26.27 -8.83
CA GLU A 175 5.60 27.52 -8.14
C GLU A 175 5.57 27.33 -6.62
N LEU A 176 4.95 26.26 -6.14
CA LEU A 176 4.93 25.90 -4.71
C LEU A 176 6.34 25.64 -4.18
N ALA A 177 7.23 25.05 -4.99
CA ALA A 177 8.62 24.84 -4.61
C ALA A 177 9.37 26.15 -4.28
N LYS A 178 8.92 27.32 -4.79
CA LYS A 178 9.49 28.62 -4.43
C LYS A 178 9.15 29.04 -2.99
N LEU A 179 8.08 28.48 -2.43
CA LEU A 179 7.62 28.75 -1.07
C LEU A 179 8.38 27.91 -0.03
N LYS A 180 9.18 26.94 -0.47
CA LYS A 180 9.91 25.99 0.39
C LYS A 180 10.66 26.65 1.55
N ASP A 181 11.34 27.76 1.29
CA ASP A 181 12.20 28.43 2.28
C ASP A 181 11.47 29.59 3.00
N LEU A 182 10.19 29.83 2.71
CA LEU A 182 9.41 30.89 3.33
C LEU A 182 8.72 30.38 4.60
N PRO A 183 8.67 31.18 5.68
CA PRO A 183 7.94 30.81 6.88
C PRO A 183 6.44 30.79 6.61
N ALA A 184 5.72 29.87 7.25
CA ALA A 184 4.27 29.76 7.14
C ALA A 184 3.55 30.87 7.93
N ILE A 185 3.39 32.04 7.29
CA ILE A 185 2.75 33.23 7.85
C ILE A 185 1.47 33.56 7.07
N THR A 186 0.37 33.73 7.81
CA THR A 186 -0.94 34.16 7.29
C THR A 186 -0.92 35.62 6.79
N LEU A 187 -1.91 36.02 5.98
CA LEU A 187 -2.01 37.39 5.43
C LEU A 187 -2.11 38.48 6.51
N ASP A 188 -2.58 38.13 7.70
CA ASP A 188 -2.70 38.98 8.89
C ASP A 188 -1.51 38.87 9.86
N GLY A 189 -0.47 38.09 9.51
CA GLY A 189 0.81 38.08 10.21
C GLY A 189 0.94 37.03 11.32
N HIS A 190 0.02 36.08 11.45
CA HIS A 190 0.13 34.96 12.38
C HIS A 190 0.99 33.83 11.77
N GLN A 191 2.04 33.43 12.49
CA GLN A 191 2.93 32.33 12.11
C GLN A 191 2.47 31.01 12.72
N VAL A 192 2.50 29.95 11.93
CA VAL A 192 2.24 28.57 12.34
C VAL A 192 3.41 27.68 11.94
N GLU A 193 3.60 26.57 12.65
CA GLU A 193 4.60 25.57 12.27
C GLU A 193 4.00 24.57 11.29
N VAL A 194 4.71 24.30 10.19
CA VAL A 194 4.31 23.29 9.19
C VAL A 194 5.35 22.18 9.19
N CYS A 195 5.00 21.07 9.83
CA CYS A 195 5.89 19.91 9.98
C CYS A 195 5.42 18.72 9.14
N ALA A 196 6.35 17.84 8.79
CA ALA A 196 6.06 16.60 8.08
C ALA A 196 5.68 15.46 9.03
N ASN A 197 4.83 14.57 8.54
CA ASN A 197 4.59 13.26 9.14
C ASN A 197 5.44 12.23 8.40
N ILE A 198 6.36 11.57 9.10
CA ILE A 198 7.29 10.60 8.51
C ILE A 198 7.07 9.21 9.12
N GLY A 199 7.35 8.15 8.37
CA GLY A 199 7.36 6.76 8.84
C GLY A 199 8.74 6.11 8.77
N THR A 200 9.61 6.60 7.90
CA THR A 200 10.99 6.13 7.77
C THR A 200 11.97 7.30 7.58
N VAL A 201 13.25 7.04 7.80
CA VAL A 201 14.33 8.03 7.55
C VAL A 201 14.35 8.48 6.07
N ARG A 202 13.86 7.65 5.14
CA ARG A 202 13.79 8.01 3.72
C ARG A 202 12.79 9.15 3.45
N ASP A 203 11.76 9.25 4.29
CA ASP A 203 10.73 10.29 4.16
C ASP A 203 11.26 11.68 4.57
N VAL A 204 12.38 11.74 5.30
CA VAL A 204 13.05 12.99 5.66
C VAL A 204 13.50 13.73 4.40
N GLU A 205 13.97 13.02 3.38
CA GLU A 205 14.36 13.65 2.11
C GLU A 205 13.15 14.33 1.44
N GLY A 206 11.96 13.69 1.50
CA GLY A 206 10.71 14.28 1.02
C GLY A 206 10.26 15.47 1.86
N ALA A 207 10.39 15.40 3.19
CA ALA A 207 10.06 16.48 4.10
C ALA A 207 10.93 17.72 3.84
N GLU A 208 12.25 17.54 3.72
CA GLU A 208 13.20 18.60 3.37
C GLU A 208 12.93 19.15 1.97
N ARG A 209 12.60 18.29 1.01
CA ARG A 209 12.27 18.71 -0.36
C ARG A 209 11.05 19.62 -0.40
N ASN A 210 10.07 19.37 0.46
CA ASN A 210 8.81 20.12 0.55
C ASN A 210 8.83 21.29 1.56
N GLY A 211 9.95 21.56 2.24
CA GLY A 211 10.10 22.72 3.12
C GLY A 211 9.48 22.55 4.50
N ALA A 212 9.43 21.32 5.02
CA ALA A 212 8.96 21.09 6.38
C ALA A 212 9.89 21.76 7.41
N GLU A 213 9.29 22.48 8.36
CA GLU A 213 10.01 23.17 9.45
C GLU A 213 10.49 22.18 10.54
N GLY A 214 9.99 20.94 10.50
CA GLY A 214 10.37 19.86 11.38
C GLY A 214 9.55 18.60 11.15
N VAL A 215 9.65 17.65 12.09
CA VAL A 215 8.84 16.43 12.12
C VAL A 215 7.77 16.59 13.19
N GLY A 216 6.50 16.58 12.77
CA GLY A 216 5.36 16.73 13.68
C GLY A 216 4.87 15.39 14.22
N LEU A 217 5.11 14.32 13.46
CA LEU A 217 4.78 12.95 13.82
C LEU A 217 5.79 12.00 13.18
N TYR A 218 6.45 11.19 14.00
CA TYR A 218 7.22 10.04 13.54
C TYR A 218 6.44 8.76 13.85
N ARG A 219 5.92 8.10 12.80
CA ARG A 219 5.18 6.85 12.89
C ARG A 219 6.15 5.68 12.97
N THR A 220 6.45 5.27 14.20
CA THR A 220 7.44 4.22 14.44
C THR A 220 6.98 2.84 14.00
N GLU A 221 5.68 2.64 13.73
CA GLU A 221 5.13 1.33 13.33
C GLU A 221 5.79 0.80 12.04
N PHE A 222 6.16 1.68 11.12
CA PHE A 222 6.85 1.30 9.88
C PHE A 222 8.26 0.73 10.13
N LEU A 223 8.92 1.10 11.23
CA LEU A 223 10.18 0.49 11.66
C LEU A 223 10.01 -0.99 12.01
N PHE A 224 8.81 -1.39 12.45
CA PHE A 224 8.47 -2.76 12.80
C PHE A 224 7.94 -3.54 11.59
N MET A 225 7.29 -2.88 10.62
CA MET A 225 6.73 -3.53 9.43
C MET A 225 7.79 -3.94 8.40
N ASP A 226 8.91 -3.22 8.30
CA ASP A 226 9.98 -3.47 7.31
C ASP A 226 10.98 -4.57 7.74
N ARG A 227 10.55 -5.49 8.63
CA ARG A 227 11.44 -6.48 9.27
C ARG A 227 10.73 -7.80 9.59
N ASP A 228 11.49 -8.89 9.51
CA ASP A 228 11.04 -10.24 9.87
C ASP A 228 10.97 -10.49 11.39
N ALA A 229 11.51 -9.57 12.20
CA ALA A 229 11.55 -9.66 13.66
C ALA A 229 11.47 -8.27 14.31
N LEU A 230 11.02 -8.24 15.57
CA LEU A 230 10.99 -7.04 16.41
C LEU A 230 12.38 -6.37 16.47
N PRO A 231 12.51 -5.07 16.17
CA PRO A 231 13.77 -4.35 16.27
C PRO A 231 14.21 -4.28 17.73
N THR A 232 15.48 -4.59 17.95
CA THR A 232 16.12 -4.46 19.27
C THR A 232 16.13 -3.00 19.74
N GLU A 233 16.27 -2.78 21.05
CA GLU A 233 16.40 -1.42 21.61
C GLU A 233 17.52 -0.63 20.92
N GLU A 234 18.66 -1.27 20.66
CA GLU A 234 19.81 -0.63 20.03
C GLU A 234 19.55 -0.27 18.57
N GLU A 235 18.79 -1.09 17.83
CA GLU A 235 18.35 -0.76 16.48
C GLU A 235 17.32 0.36 16.44
N GLN A 236 16.43 0.42 17.43
CA GLN A 236 15.51 1.55 17.58
C GLN A 236 16.30 2.82 17.88
N PHE A 237 17.26 2.76 18.79
CA PHE A 237 18.14 3.88 19.13
C PHE A 237 18.96 4.38 17.93
N CYS A 238 19.44 3.49 17.06
CA CYS A 238 20.19 3.90 15.86
C CYS A 238 19.32 4.48 14.73
N ARG A 239 17.98 4.33 14.78
CA ARG A 239 17.04 4.79 13.74
C ARG A 239 16.06 5.87 14.21
N LEU A 240 16.09 6.22 15.50
CA LEU A 240 15.42 7.36 16.12
C LEU A 240 16.40 8.54 16.22
#